data_AF-A0A924WMV7-F1
#
_entry.id   AF-A0A924WMV7-F1
#
_cell.length_a   1.000
_cell.length_b   1.000
_cell.length_c   1.000
_cell.angle_alpha   90.00
_cell.angle_beta   90.00
_cell.angle_gamma   90.00
#
_symmetry.space_group_name_H-M   'P 1'
#
loop_
_entity.id
_entity.type
_entity.pdbx_description
1 polymer ?
#
loop_
_entity_poly.entity_id
_entity_poly.type
_entity_poly.pdbx_seq_one_letter_code
_entity_poly.pdbx_strand_id
1 'polypeptide(L)' 'MKLVTFSDMAGTRVGVLDDGWKWVTDLSVAAPALPREMIAFIAAGPAALEIAGQAAR' A
#
# COMPACT_ATOMS: atom_id res chain seq x y z
N MET A 1 4.56 -9.20 4.82
CA MET A 1 3.86 -8.03 4.23
C MET A 1 2.77 -7.56 5.17
N LYS A 2 2.83 -6.30 5.62
CA LYS A 2 1.82 -5.67 6.46
C LYS A 2 1.27 -4.45 5.73
N LEU A 3 -0.01 -4.45 5.41
CA LEU A 3 -0.67 -3.27 4.84
C LEU A 3 -0.97 -2.27 5.95
N VAL A 4 -0.70 -1.01 5.68
CA VAL A 4 -0.94 0.09 6.61
C VAL A 4 -1.61 1.26 5.89
N THR A 5 -2.42 2.01 6.61
CA THR A 5 -2.83 3.35 6.19
C THR A 5 -1.90 4.34 6.88
N PHE A 6 -1.30 5.26 6.11
CA PHE A 6 -0.40 6.29 6.65
C PHE A 6 -0.77 7.66 6.08
N SER A 7 -0.26 8.70 6.74
CA SER A 7 -0.51 10.10 6.38
C SER A 7 0.77 10.92 6.45
N ASP A 8 0.97 11.78 5.47
CA ASP A 8 2.00 12.82 5.43
C ASP A 8 1.43 14.07 4.74
N MET A 9 2.28 14.99 4.26
CA MET A 9 1.85 16.21 3.56
C MET A 9 1.05 15.93 2.26
N ALA A 10 1.21 14.76 1.65
CA ALA A 10 0.46 14.34 0.46
C ALA A 10 -0.89 13.67 0.79
N GLY A 11 -1.26 13.58 2.08
CA GLY A 11 -2.53 13.06 2.57
C GLY A 11 -2.51 11.56 2.91
N THR A 12 -3.68 11.01 3.21
CA THR A 12 -3.83 9.63 3.67
C THR A 12 -3.84 8.64 2.48
N ARG A 13 -3.19 7.48 2.64
CA ARG A 13 -3.15 6.39 1.64
C ARG A 13 -2.65 5.07 2.19
N VAL A 14 -2.84 4.00 1.42
CA VAL A 14 -2.32 2.67 1.71
C VAL A 14 -0.83 2.57 1.36
N GLY A 15 -0.07 1.92 2.23
CA GLY A 15 1.31 1.53 2.02
C GLY A 15 1.60 0.13 2.56
N VAL A 16 2.83 -0.35 2.33
CA VAL A 16 3.33 -1.59 2.92
C VAL A 16 4.42 -1.27 3.93
N LEU A 17 4.22 -1.67 5.18
CA LEU A 17 5.24 -1.56 6.23
C LEU A 17 6.25 -2.70 6.09
N ASP A 18 7.54 -2.36 6.11
CA ASP A 18 8.61 -3.36 6.13
C ASP A 18 8.61 -4.18 7.42
N ASP A 19 9.20 -5.38 7.38
CA ASP A 19 9.16 -6.31 8.52
C ASP A 19 9.94 -5.82 9.76
N GLY A 20 10.88 -4.89 9.58
CA GLY A 20 11.62 -4.16 10.63
C GLY A 20 10.95 -2.87 11.11
N TRP A 21 9.77 -2.51 10.57
CA TRP A 21 8.97 -1.35 10.96
C TRP A 21 9.69 0.01 10.81
N LYS A 22 10.58 0.15 9.82
CA LYS A 22 11.44 1.33 9.66
C LYS A 22 10.92 2.30 8.59
N TRP A 23 10.29 1.79 7.55
CA TRP A 23 9.78 2.54 6.42
C TRP A 23 8.48 1.92 5.89
N VAL A 24 7.72 2.78 5.21
CA VAL A 24 6.49 2.39 4.51
C VAL A 24 6.72 2.61 3.02
N THR A 25 6.55 1.56 2.23
CA THR A 25 6.48 1.68 0.77
C THR A 25 5.13 2.26 0.40
N ASP A 26 5.15 3.46 -0.17
CA ASP A 26 3.97 4.16 -0.65
C ASP A 26 3.43 3.51 -1.94
N LEU A 27 2.30 2.82 -1.85
CA LEU A 27 1.71 2.14 -3.00
C LEU A 27 1.14 3.12 -4.04
N SER A 28 0.81 4.35 -3.66
CA SER A 28 0.37 5.36 -4.64
C SER A 28 1.49 5.76 -5.60
N VAL A 29 2.75 5.55 -5.20
CA VAL A 29 3.94 5.80 -6.04
C VAL A 29 4.42 4.50 -6.68
N ALA A 30 4.56 3.43 -5.89
CA ALA A 30 5.14 2.17 -6.35
C ALA A 30 4.18 1.37 -7.26
N ALA A 31 2.87 1.56 -7.13
CA ALA A 31 1.84 0.86 -7.89
C ALA A 31 0.58 1.74 -8.08
N PRO A 32 0.66 2.82 -8.89
CA PRO A 32 -0.38 3.85 -8.99
C PRO A 32 -1.73 3.36 -9.55
N ALA A 33 -1.77 2.15 -10.13
CA ALA A 33 -3.00 1.51 -10.57
C ALA A 33 -3.84 0.94 -9.40
N LEU A 34 -3.26 0.81 -8.20
CA LEU A 34 -3.95 0.30 -7.03
C LEU A 34 -4.83 1.37 -6.38
N PRO A 35 -5.96 0.98 -5.75
CA PRO A 35 -6.75 1.91 -4.97
C PRO A 35 -5.96 2.50 -3.80
N ARG A 36 -6.07 3.82 -3.64
CA ARG A 36 -5.37 4.58 -2.60
C ARG A 36 -5.95 4.37 -1.20
N GLU A 37 -7.24 4.09 -1.11
CA GLU A 37 -7.98 3.91 0.14
C GLU A 37 -8.07 2.44 0.55
N MET A 38 -7.92 2.15 1.85
CA MET A 38 -7.86 0.77 2.36
C MET A 38 -9.10 -0.07 2.02
N ILE A 39 -10.29 0.52 2.14
CA ILE A 39 -11.55 -0.19 1.84
C ILE A 39 -11.62 -0.53 0.35
N ALA A 40 -11.27 0.42 -0.53
CA ALA A 40 -11.26 0.20 -1.97
C ALA A 40 -10.17 -0.82 -2.37
N PHE A 41 -9.02 -0.80 -1.68
CA PHE A 41 -7.95 -1.77 -1.88
C PHE A 41 -8.42 -3.20 -1.53
N ILE A 42 -9.08 -3.38 -0.38
CA ILE A 42 -9.64 -4.67 0.04
C ILE A 42 -10.71 -5.14 -0.96
N ALA A 43 -11.57 -4.23 -1.43
CA ALA A 43 -12.60 -4.54 -2.42
C ALA A 43 -12.02 -4.99 -3.78
N ALA A 44 -10.82 -4.52 -4.15
CA ALA A 44 -10.12 -4.96 -5.37
C ALA A 44 -9.58 -6.40 -5.27
N GLY A 45 -9.52 -6.97 -4.07
CA GLY A 45 -9.31 -8.40 -3.86
C GLY A 45 -7.87 -8.89 -4.07
N PRO A 46 -7.68 -10.21 -4.27
CA PRO A 46 -6.36 -10.85 -4.26
C PRO A 46 -5.35 -10.31 -5.27
N ALA A 47 -5.80 -9.89 -6.46
CA ALA A 47 -4.92 -9.30 -7.47
C ALA A 47 -4.24 -8.01 -6.96
N ALA A 48 -4.96 -7.19 -6.17
CA ALA A 48 -4.39 -5.99 -5.57
C ALA A 48 -3.30 -6.32 -4.55
N LEU A 49 -3.48 -7.41 -3.77
CA LEU A 49 -2.49 -7.90 -2.82
C LEU A 49 -1.21 -8.39 -3.52
N GLU A 50 -1.34 -9.10 -4.65
CA GLU A 50 -0.18 -9.56 -5.42
C GLU A 50 0.62 -8.38 -5.99
N ILE A 51 -0.05 -7.40 -6.59
CA ILE A 51 0.60 -6.19 -7.12
C ILE A 51 1.29 -5.42 -5.99
N ALA A 52 0.63 -5.24 -4.84
CA ALA A 52 1.23 -4.59 -3.68
C ALA A 52 2.47 -5.34 -3.17
N GLY A 53 2.42 -6.67 -3.16
CA GLY A 53 3.55 -7.51 -2.75
C GLY A 53 4.73 -7.47 -3.73
N GLN A 54 4.47 -7.33 -5.03
CA GLN A 54 5.52 -7.12 -6.03
C GLN A 54 6.15 -5.73 -5.91
N ALA A 55 5.34 -4.70 -5.65
CA ALA A 55 5.79 -3.32 -5.51
C ALA A 55 6.58 -3.06 -4.21
N ALA A 56 6.43 -3.92 -3.20
CA ALA A 56 7.08 -3.77 -1.89
C ALA A 56 8.36 -4.59 -1.71
N ARG A 57 8.84 -5.29 -2.74
CA ARG A 57 10.12 -6.01 -2.76
C ARG A 57 11.23 -5.16 -3.35
#